data_AF-A0A800BUD2-F1
#
_entry.id   AF-A0A800BUD2-F1
#
_cell.length_a   1.000
_cell.length_b   1.000
_cell.length_c   1.000
_cell.angle_alpha   90.00
_cell.angle_beta   90.00
_cell.angle_gamma   90.00
#
_symmetry.space_group_name_H-M   'P 1'
#
loop_
_entity.id
_entity.type
_entity.pdbx_description
1 polymer ?
#
loop_
_entity_poly.entity_id
_entity_poly.type
_entity_poly.pdbx_seq_one_letter_code
_entity_poly.pdbx_strand_id
1 'polypeptide(L)'
;MAKKRWERFVEGEYLEADYDFVENVLPLGTIDGSSFGLIADATEYSLVKVGGEVHLRPEVYGLDSLLSSLRRGGVAVDKRDALLSVERFAALWEEKIKSKGKWERLLQLAEEEGAILSGPRPGPTPAETKTKTEKGGPGWLRGLLRRFRRD
;
A
#
# COMPACT_ATOMS: atom_id res chain seq x y z
N MET A 1 -15.03 17.40 -4.94
CA MET A 1 -16.03 16.39 -5.33
C MET A 1 -16.94 16.11 -4.13
N ALA A 2 -18.18 15.68 -4.31
CA ALA A 2 -19.03 15.31 -3.18
C ALA A 2 -18.54 13.99 -2.55
N LYS A 3 -18.39 13.95 -1.23
CA LYS A 3 -17.97 12.76 -0.46
C LYS A 3 -18.99 11.63 -0.66
N LYS A 4 -18.52 10.40 -0.90
CA LYS A 4 -19.39 9.24 -1.15
C LYS A 4 -20.23 8.93 0.09
N ARG A 5 -21.36 8.22 -0.03
CA ARG A 5 -22.21 7.91 1.14
C ARG A 5 -21.50 6.97 2.10
N TRP A 6 -20.75 5.99 1.59
CA TRP A 6 -19.98 5.11 2.45
C TRP A 6 -18.87 5.87 3.21
N GLU A 7 -18.19 6.81 2.57
CA GLU A 7 -17.15 7.65 3.21
C GLU A 7 -17.73 8.51 4.35
N ARG A 8 -18.95 9.03 4.19
CA ARG A 8 -19.67 9.76 5.24
C ARG A 8 -20.13 8.82 6.38
N PHE A 9 -20.50 7.59 6.05
CA PHE A 9 -20.96 6.61 7.04
C PHE A 9 -19.87 6.19 8.04
N VAL A 10 -18.60 6.21 7.62
CA VAL A 10 -17.44 5.84 8.45
C VAL A 10 -16.52 7.03 8.79
N GLU A 11 -17.04 8.25 8.71
CA GLU A 11 -16.26 9.46 9.03
C GLU A 11 -15.82 9.51 10.49
N GLY A 12 -16.64 9.01 11.41
CA GLY A 12 -16.23 8.89 12.82
C GLY A 12 -15.02 7.98 13.01
N GLU A 13 -15.01 6.82 12.34
CA GLU A 13 -13.88 5.89 12.37
C GLU A 13 -12.63 6.45 11.71
N TYR A 14 -12.78 7.33 10.71
CA TYR A 14 -11.66 8.04 10.10
C TYR A 14 -11.00 8.97 11.12
N LEU A 15 -11.79 9.77 11.84
CA LEU A 15 -11.28 10.70 12.85
C LEU A 15 -10.67 9.96 14.05
N GLU A 16 -11.28 8.85 14.48
CA GLU A 16 -10.69 7.97 15.50
C GLU A 16 -9.34 7.40 15.03
N ALA A 17 -9.25 6.95 13.77
CA ALA A 17 -8.01 6.43 13.20
C ALA A 17 -6.94 7.52 13.07
N ASP A 18 -7.30 8.74 12.67
CA ASP A 18 -6.40 9.89 12.55
C ASP A 18 -5.77 10.26 13.89
N TYR A 19 -6.61 10.41 14.91
CA TYR A 19 -6.14 10.65 16.27
C TYR A 19 -5.19 9.54 16.75
N ASP A 20 -5.61 8.28 16.62
CA ASP A 20 -4.78 7.16 17.08
C ASP A 20 -3.47 7.02 16.29
N PHE A 21 -3.48 7.35 14.99
CA PHE A 21 -2.30 7.27 14.14
C PHE A 21 -1.26 8.32 14.52
N VAL A 22 -1.70 9.56 14.75
CA VAL A 22 -0.83 10.65 15.17
C VAL A 22 -0.25 10.40 16.56
N GLU A 23 -1.06 9.92 17.50
CA GLU A 23 -0.63 9.73 18.89
C GLU A 23 0.18 8.46 19.11
N ASN A 24 -0.15 7.36 18.41
CA ASN A 24 0.38 6.04 18.76
C ASN A 24 1.20 5.36 17.64
N VAL A 25 1.14 5.85 16.40
CA VAL A 25 1.84 5.23 15.27
C VAL A 25 2.99 6.09 14.75
N LEU A 26 2.81 7.40 14.70
CA LEU A 26 3.87 8.33 14.32
C LEU A 26 4.88 8.53 15.47
N PRO A 27 6.15 8.82 15.15
CA PRO A 27 6.72 8.98 13.80
C PRO A 27 6.97 7.63 13.08
N LEU A 28 6.90 7.66 11.75
CA LEU A 28 7.26 6.54 10.88
C LEU A 28 8.40 6.92 9.95
N GLY A 29 9.63 6.55 10.33
CA GLY A 29 10.83 6.92 9.58
C GLY A 29 10.97 8.44 9.52
N THR A 30 10.89 8.99 8.31
CA THR A 30 10.93 10.44 8.03
C THR A 30 9.58 11.16 8.17
N ILE A 31 8.50 10.44 8.51
CA ILE A 31 7.15 10.99 8.65
C ILE A 31 6.84 11.36 10.10
N ASP A 32 6.46 12.61 10.30
CA ASP A 32 5.91 13.16 11.54
C ASP A 32 4.44 13.61 11.34
N GLY A 33 3.78 14.11 12.39
CA GLY A 33 2.37 14.51 12.31
C GLY A 33 2.10 15.61 11.28
N SER A 34 3.02 16.56 11.11
CA SER A 34 2.86 17.68 10.17
C SER A 34 2.99 17.23 8.72
N SER A 35 4.01 16.44 8.41
CA SER A 35 4.22 15.88 7.06
C SER A 35 3.13 14.86 6.70
N PHE A 36 2.71 14.03 7.66
CA PHE A 36 1.60 13.10 7.46
C PHE A 36 0.31 13.83 7.08
N GLY A 37 -0.07 14.90 7.79
CA GLY A 37 -1.29 15.65 7.45
C GLY A 37 -1.31 16.16 6.01
N LEU A 38 -0.17 16.63 5.49
CA LEU A 38 -0.03 17.08 4.10
C LEU A 38 -0.11 15.93 3.09
N ILE A 39 0.41 14.76 3.44
CA ILE A 39 0.32 13.57 2.60
C ILE A 39 -1.11 13.01 2.61
N ALA A 40 -1.76 12.98 3.77
CA ALA A 40 -3.14 12.53 3.93
C ALA A 40 -4.11 13.39 3.12
N ASP A 41 -3.93 14.72 3.10
CA ASP A 41 -4.74 15.64 2.28
C ASP A 41 -4.60 15.39 0.77
N ALA A 42 -3.44 14.89 0.33
CA ALA A 42 -3.17 14.50 -1.05
C ALA A 42 -3.57 13.04 -1.39
N THR A 43 -4.17 12.32 -0.43
CA THR A 43 -4.50 10.91 -0.56
C THR A 43 -6.01 10.69 -0.61
N GLU A 44 -6.48 10.05 -1.68
CA GLU A 44 -7.85 9.50 -1.70
C GLU A 44 -7.83 8.06 -1.23
N TYR A 45 -8.94 7.60 -0.65
CA TYR A 45 -9.09 6.21 -0.23
C TYR A 45 -10.21 5.53 -1.04
N SER A 46 -9.90 4.35 -1.55
CA SER A 46 -10.78 3.56 -2.39
C SER A 46 -11.00 2.17 -1.79
N LEU A 47 -12.18 1.60 -2.04
CA LEU A 47 -12.46 0.19 -1.75
C LEU A 47 -12.07 -0.65 -2.96
N VAL A 48 -11.13 -1.57 -2.77
CA VAL A 48 -10.58 -2.39 -3.85
C VAL A 48 -10.76 -3.86 -3.54
N LYS A 49 -11.29 -4.61 -4.50
CA LYS A 49 -11.46 -6.06 -4.39
C LYS A 49 -10.18 -6.78 -4.83
N VAL A 50 -9.53 -7.50 -3.92
CA VAL A 50 -8.31 -8.29 -4.14
C VAL A 50 -8.54 -9.72 -3.64
N GLY A 51 -8.35 -10.72 -4.50
CA GLY A 51 -8.48 -12.13 -4.08
C GLY A 51 -9.87 -12.55 -3.58
N GLY A 52 -10.91 -11.77 -3.87
CA GLY A 52 -12.28 -12.00 -3.37
C GLY A 52 -12.64 -11.18 -2.15
N GLU A 53 -11.66 -10.59 -1.46
CA GLU A 53 -11.85 -9.72 -0.30
C GLU A 53 -11.78 -8.24 -0.72
N VAL A 54 -12.52 -7.38 -0.03
CA VAL A 54 -12.47 -5.93 -0.24
C VAL A 54 -11.57 -5.32 0.82
N HIS A 55 -10.73 -4.37 0.41
CA HIS A 55 -9.84 -3.63 1.31
C HIS A 55 -9.88 -2.14 1.02
N LEU A 56 -9.58 -1.37 2.06
CA LEU A 56 -9.36 0.07 1.94
C LEU A 56 -7.92 0.32 1.45
N ARG A 57 -7.77 1.07 0.36
CA ARG A 57 -6.48 1.33 -0.28
C ARG A 57 -6.26 2.83 -0.50
N PRO A 58 -5.07 3.35 -0.18
CA PRO A 58 -4.72 4.73 -0.49
C PRO A 58 -4.36 4.90 -1.97
N GLU A 59 -4.74 6.04 -2.52
CA GLU A 59 -4.37 6.54 -3.84
C GLU A 59 -3.78 7.94 -3.66
N VAL A 60 -2.46 8.04 -3.68
CA VAL A 60 -1.76 9.32 -3.51
C VAL A 60 -1.54 9.97 -4.87
N TYR A 61 -2.19 11.10 -5.12
CA TYR A 61 -2.03 11.81 -6.39
C TYR A 61 -0.83 12.77 -6.32
N GLY A 62 0.05 12.69 -7.31
CA GLY A 62 1.16 13.62 -7.43
C GLY A 62 2.19 13.54 -6.29
N LEU A 63 2.36 12.38 -5.66
CA LEU A 63 3.28 12.17 -4.52
C LEU A 63 4.67 12.75 -4.78
N ASP A 64 5.27 12.52 -5.96
CA ASP A 64 6.60 13.04 -6.28
C ASP A 64 6.66 14.59 -6.28
N SER A 65 5.59 15.24 -6.74
CA SER A 65 5.47 16.71 -6.73
C SER A 65 5.29 17.25 -5.30
N LEU A 66 4.50 16.56 -4.49
CA LEU A 66 4.31 16.88 -3.07
C LEU A 66 5.64 16.76 -2.31
N LEU A 67 6.32 15.62 -2.42
CA LEU A 67 7.61 15.39 -1.76
C LEU A 67 8.67 16.41 -2.20
N SER A 68 8.71 16.75 -3.50
CA SER A 68 9.59 17.81 -3.99
C SER A 68 9.26 19.18 -3.38
N SER A 69 8.00 19.47 -3.10
CA SER A 69 7.57 20.73 -2.51
C SER A 69 7.88 20.79 -1.01
N LEU A 70 7.64 19.70 -0.28
CA LEU A 70 8.05 19.54 1.12
C LEU A 70 9.56 19.75 1.28
N ARG A 71 10.36 19.11 0.41
CA ARG A 71 11.82 19.24 0.43
C ARG A 71 12.28 20.68 0.21
N ARG A 72 11.63 21.42 -0.71
CA ARG A 72 11.91 22.85 -0.93
C ARG A 72 11.54 23.71 0.29
N GLY A 73 10.52 23.30 1.05
CA GLY A 73 10.13 23.91 2.32
C GLY A 73 10.99 23.50 3.52
N GLY A 74 12.05 22.70 3.31
CA GLY A 74 12.95 22.25 4.37
C GLY A 74 12.54 20.95 5.08
N VAL A 75 11.45 20.30 4.63
CA VAL A 75 10.98 19.03 5.19
C VAL A 75 11.40 17.88 4.27
N ALA A 76 12.36 17.07 4.71
CA ALA A 76 12.84 15.93 3.94
C ALA A 76 12.06 14.66 4.29
N VAL A 77 11.16 14.24 3.41
CA VAL A 77 10.38 13.01 3.53
C VAL A 77 10.83 12.00 2.49
N ASP A 78 11.07 10.77 2.93
CA ASP A 78 11.33 9.62 2.05
C ASP A 78 10.02 9.10 1.43
N LYS A 79 10.08 8.79 0.14
CA LYS A 79 8.92 8.32 -0.62
C LYS A 79 8.37 7.00 -0.09
N ARG A 80 9.25 6.08 0.34
CA ARG A 80 8.86 4.79 0.90
C ARG A 80 8.12 4.99 2.22
N ASP A 81 8.62 5.87 3.08
CA ASP A 81 7.98 6.15 4.37
C ASP A 81 6.62 6.83 4.17
N ALA A 82 6.50 7.75 3.21
CA ALA A 82 5.24 8.37 2.84
C ALA A 82 4.20 7.33 2.39
N LEU A 83 4.56 6.44 1.46
CA LEU A 83 3.67 5.36 1.01
C LEU A 83 3.31 4.42 2.15
N LEU A 84 4.29 4.03 2.97
CA LEU A 84 4.06 3.15 4.12
C LEU A 84 3.11 3.79 5.14
N SER A 85 3.21 5.11 5.37
CA SER A 85 2.35 5.81 6.32
C SER A 85 0.88 5.77 5.90
N VAL A 86 0.56 6.05 4.63
CA VAL A 86 -0.83 6.01 4.15
C VAL A 86 -1.37 4.59 4.02
N GLU A 87 -0.52 3.61 3.74
CA GLU A 87 -0.88 2.20 3.77
C GLU A 87 -1.23 1.73 5.19
N ARG A 88 -0.42 2.11 6.19
CA ARG A 88 -0.68 1.80 7.60
C ARG A 88 -1.93 2.50 8.12
N PHE A 89 -2.13 3.76 7.74
CA PHE A 89 -3.33 4.49 8.09
C PHE A 89 -4.58 3.82 7.50
N ALA A 90 -4.55 3.44 6.22
CA ALA A 90 -5.65 2.73 5.57
C ALA A 90 -6.01 1.43 6.30
N ALA A 91 -5.00 0.65 6.72
CA ALA A 91 -5.20 -0.57 7.49
C ALA A 91 -5.81 -0.30 8.88
N LEU A 92 -5.30 0.71 9.60
CA LEU A 92 -5.84 1.10 10.90
C LEU A 92 -7.31 1.54 10.80
N TRP A 93 -7.64 2.34 9.79
CA TRP A 93 -9.01 2.78 9.57
C TRP A 93 -9.94 1.60 9.23
N GLU A 94 -9.49 0.67 8.38
CA GLU A 94 -10.21 -0.57 8.09
C GLU A 94 -10.47 -1.39 9.36
N GLU A 95 -9.47 -1.56 10.23
CA GLU A 95 -9.60 -2.25 11.50
C GLU A 95 -10.62 -1.56 12.42
N LYS A 96 -10.59 -0.23 12.51
CA LYS A 96 -11.57 0.54 13.30
C LYS A 96 -12.99 0.29 12.80
N ILE A 97 -13.23 0.36 11.50
CA ILE A 97 -14.55 0.09 10.90
C ILE A 97 -15.02 -1.34 11.22
N LYS A 98 -14.13 -2.33 11.06
CA LYS A 98 -14.43 -3.74 11.36
C LYS A 98 -14.74 -3.94 12.84
N SER A 99 -13.96 -3.36 13.74
CA SER A 99 -14.15 -3.48 15.19
C SER A 99 -15.50 -2.92 15.68
N LYS A 100 -16.07 -1.95 14.95
CA LYS A 100 -17.37 -1.35 15.24
C LYS A 100 -18.54 -2.08 14.55
N GLY A 101 -18.27 -3.18 13.83
CA GLY A 101 -19.28 -3.94 13.09
C GLY A 101 -19.91 -3.17 11.93
N LYS A 102 -19.22 -2.18 11.38
CA LYS A 102 -19.72 -1.34 10.28
C LYS A 102 -19.29 -1.82 8.90
N TRP A 103 -18.41 -2.81 8.83
CA TRP A 103 -17.73 -3.22 7.60
C TRP A 103 -18.72 -3.70 6.53
N GLU A 104 -19.60 -4.63 6.87
CA GLU A 104 -20.57 -5.20 5.94
C GLU A 104 -21.54 -4.14 5.41
N ARG A 105 -21.97 -3.21 6.29
CA ARG A 105 -22.85 -2.12 5.87
C ARG A 105 -22.14 -1.13 4.96
N LEU A 106 -20.88 -0.82 5.23
CA LEU A 106 -20.05 -0.01 4.34
C LEU A 106 -19.93 -0.65 2.95
N LEU A 107 -19.69 -1.97 2.87
CA LEU A 107 -19.59 -2.66 1.59
C LEU A 107 -20.90 -2.60 0.80
N GLN A 108 -22.04 -2.79 1.45
CA GLN A 108 -23.35 -2.63 0.79
C GLN A 108 -23.53 -1.22 0.22
N LEU A 109 -23.21 -0.18 1.01
CA LEU A 109 -23.29 1.20 0.55
C LEU A 109 -22.37 1.46 -0.65
N ALA A 110 -21.16 0.91 -0.62
CA ALA A 110 -20.21 1.04 -1.72
C ALA A 110 -20.65 0.28 -2.98
N GLU A 111 -21.28 -0.90 -2.84
CA GLU A 111 -21.85 -1.66 -3.95
C GLU A 111 -23.05 -0.92 -4.58
N GLU A 112 -23.95 -0.39 -3.76
CA GLU A 112 -25.09 0.44 -4.20
C GLU A 112 -24.62 1.66 -5.03
N GLU A 113 -23.44 2.20 -4.70
CA GLU A 113 -22.83 3.35 -5.39
C GLU A 113 -21.90 2.97 -6.56
N GLY A 114 -21.66 1.68 -6.82
CA GLY A 114 -20.68 1.24 -7.80
C GLY A 114 -19.24 1.67 -7.48
N ALA A 115 -18.93 1.88 -6.20
CA ALA A 115 -17.69 2.47 -5.71
C ALA A 115 -16.58 1.43 -5.38
N ILE A 116 -16.86 0.13 -5.54
CA ILE A 116 -15.86 -0.93 -5.34
C ILE A 116 -15.10 -1.16 -6.65
N LEU A 117 -13.80 -0.86 -6.62
CA LEU A 117 -12.92 -1.07 -7.77
C LEU A 117 -12.53 -2.54 -7.88
N SER A 118 -12.72 -3.11 -9.07
CA SER A 118 -12.24 -4.45 -9.42
C SER A 118 -10.93 -4.31 -10.19
N GLY A 119 -9.81 -4.73 -9.59
CA GLY A 119 -8.55 -4.75 -10.32
C GLY A 119 -7.37 -5.20 -9.46
N PRO A 120 -6.39 -5.89 -10.06
CA PRO A 120 -5.08 -6.01 -9.44
C PRO A 120 -4.40 -4.65 -9.55
N ARG A 121 -4.23 -3.92 -8.44
CA ARG A 121 -3.18 -2.89 -8.40
C ARG A 121 -1.91 -3.50 -7.79
N PRO A 122 -0.77 -3.41 -8.48
CA PRO A 122 0.49 -3.87 -7.95
C PRO A 122 0.87 -2.96 -6.78
N GLY A 123 0.90 -3.51 -5.56
CA GLY A 123 1.81 -2.97 -4.55
C GLY A 123 3.25 -3.12 -5.06
N PRO A 124 4.24 -2.36 -4.57
CA PRO A 124 5.63 -2.63 -4.88
C PRO A 124 5.94 -4.06 -4.43
N THR A 125 6.05 -4.98 -5.37
CA THR A 125 6.33 -6.38 -5.11
C THR A 125 7.61 -6.46 -4.28
N PRO A 126 7.59 -6.97 -3.03
CA PRO A 126 8.81 -7.43 -2.40
C PRO A 126 9.26 -8.61 -3.24
N ALA A 127 10.42 -8.48 -3.88
CA ALA A 127 11.08 -9.46 -4.72
C ALA A 127 10.61 -10.90 -4.49
N GLU A 128 9.79 -11.41 -5.41
CA GLU A 128 9.48 -12.83 -5.51
C GLU A 128 10.73 -13.53 -6.06
N THR A 129 11.75 -13.66 -5.20
CA THR A 129 12.93 -14.48 -5.48
C THR A 129 12.52 -15.93 -5.29
N LYS A 130 11.79 -16.47 -6.26
CA LYS A 130 11.65 -17.91 -6.43
C LYS A 130 12.98 -18.47 -6.95
N THR A 131 13.97 -18.63 -6.07
CA THR A 131 15.03 -19.62 -6.27
C THR A 131 14.49 -20.97 -5.86
N LYS A 132 13.65 -21.55 -6.73
CA LYS A 132 13.38 -22.99 -6.71
C LYS A 132 14.64 -23.68 -7.23
N THR A 133 15.64 -23.87 -6.37
CA THR A 133 16.75 -24.80 -6.64
C THR A 133 16.19 -26.21 -6.49
N GLU A 134 15.56 -26.69 -7.56
CA GLU A 134 15.19 -28.08 -7.70
C GLU A 134 16.46 -28.93 -7.76
N LYS A 135 16.51 -29.92 -6.86
CA LYS A 135 17.48 -31.01 -6.86
C LYS A 135 17.46 -31.71 -8.23
N GLY A 136 18.58 -31.66 -8.93
CA GLY A 136 18.79 -32.40 -10.17
C GLY A 136 20.25 -32.37 -10.61
N GLY A 137 21.09 -33.20 -9.99
CA GLY A 137 22.35 -33.63 -10.61
C GLY A 137 22.24 -35.09 -11.08
N PRO A 138 23.13 -35.60 -11.94
CA PRO A 138 24.10 -34.93 -12.82
C PRO A 138 24.05 -35.41 -14.28
N GLY A 139 24.13 -34.50 -15.26
CA GLY A 139 24.15 -34.81 -16.70
C GLY A 139 25.51 -34.64 -17.41
N TRP A 140 26.64 -34.71 -16.70
CA TRP A 140 27.96 -34.29 -17.23
C TRP A 140 29.00 -35.42 -17.39
N LEU A 141 28.57 -36.67 -17.60
CA LEU A 141 29.47 -37.79 -17.91
C LEU A 141 29.56 -38.16 -19.40
N ARG A 142 29.51 -37.20 -20.33
CA ARG A 142 29.86 -37.48 -21.73
C ARG A 142 30.67 -36.35 -22.39
N GLY A 143 31.96 -36.61 -22.59
CA GLY A 143 32.63 -36.22 -23.83
C GLY A 143 33.57 -35.01 -23.79
N LEU A 144 34.66 -35.09 -23.02
CA LEU A 144 35.90 -34.32 -23.21
C LEU A 144 37.03 -35.29 -22.82
N LEU A 145 37.99 -35.70 -23.65
CA LEU A 145 38.84 -34.93 -24.56
C LEU A 145 39.31 -35.82 -25.72
N ARG A 146 39.17 -35.34 -26.96
CA ARG A 146 40.11 -35.66 -28.02
C ARG A 146 40.69 -34.37 -28.57
N ARG A 147 42.01 -34.44 -28.79
CA ARG A 147 42.79 -33.69 -29.76
C ARG A 147 43.36 -32.35 -29.28
N PHE A 148 44.62 -32.38 -28.81
CA PHE A 148 45.68 -31.46 -29.24
C PHE A 148 47.07 -32.06 -28.93
N ARG A 149 47.75 -32.61 -29.96
CA ARG A 149 49.23 -32.69 -30.05
C ARG A 149 49.69 -32.99 -31.49
N ARG A 150 50.11 -31.93 -32.16
CA ARG A 150 50.99 -31.72 -33.34
C ARG A 150 51.17 -30.19 -33.30
N ASP A 151 52.36 -29.60 -33.24
CA ASP A 151 53.64 -29.95 -33.87
C ASP A 151 54.73 -30.41 -32.90
#